data_AF-A0A392LXE9-F1
#
_entry.id   AF-A0A392LXE9-F1
#
_cell.length_a   1.000
_cell.length_b   1.000
_cell.length_c   1.000
_cell.angle_alpha   90.00
_cell.angle_beta   90.00
_cell.angle_gamma   90.00
#
_symmetry.space_group_name_H-M   'P 1'
#
loop_
_entity.id
_entity.type
_entity.pdbx_description
1 polymer ?
#
loop_
_entity_poly.entity_id
_entity_poly.type
_entity_poly.pdbx_seq_one_letter_code
_entity_poly.pdbx_strand_id
1 'polypeptide(L)' 'SEPVEAYKKFGRKLAEIEEKLVQRNNDESLRNRYGPVKMPYTLLHPSSEAGMTFRGIPNSISI' A
#
# COMPACT_ATOMS: atom_id res chain seq x y z
N SER A 1 -18.65 13.98 -14.84
CA SER A 1 -19.28 12.76 -15.36
C SER A 1 -19.13 11.65 -14.33
N GLU A 2 -20.09 10.74 -14.24
CA GLU A 2 -20.07 9.60 -13.32
C GLU A 2 -18.72 8.84 -13.27
N PRO A 3 -18.02 8.55 -14.39
CA PRO A 3 -16.73 7.86 -14.35
C PRO A 3 -15.63 8.62 -13.60
N VAL A 4 -15.60 9.96 -13.70
CA VAL A 4 -14.59 10.78 -12.99
C VAL A 4 -14.84 10.75 -11.48
N GLU A 5 -16.10 10.72 -11.05
CA GLU A 5 -16.43 10.64 -9.63
C GLU A 5 -16.13 9.24 -9.06
N ALA A 6 -16.44 8.18 -9.82
CA ALA A 6 -16.08 6.82 -9.46
C ALA A 6 -14.55 6.65 -9.33
N TYR A 7 -13.77 7.23 -10.26
CA TYR A 7 -12.31 7.21 -10.19
C TYR A 7 -11.78 7.94 -8.94
N LYS A 8 -12.35 9.10 -8.58
CA LYS A 8 -12.01 9.80 -7.34
C LYS A 8 -12.33 8.96 -6.09
N LYS A 9 -13.48 8.28 -6.07
CA LYS A 9 -13.86 7.36 -4.97
C LYS A 9 -12.88 6.19 -4.87
N PHE A 10 -12.44 5.64 -6.00
CA PHE A 10 -11.41 4.60 -6.04
C PHE A 10 -10.08 5.07 -5.44
N GLY A 11 -9.59 6.26 -5.81
CA GLY A 11 -8.36 6.83 -5.24
C GLY A 11 -8.45 7.03 -3.71
N ARG A 12 -9.59 7.55 -3.21
CA ARG A 12 -9.83 7.66 -1.76
C ARG A 12 -9.81 6.29 -1.08
N LYS A 13 -10.39 5.28 -1.71
CA LYS A 13 -10.42 3.93 -1.16
C LYS A 13 -9.02 3.33 -1.04
N LEU A 14 -8.14 3.60 -2.00
CA LEU A 14 -6.75 3.17 -1.94
C LEU A 14 -6.00 3.81 -0.76
N ALA A 15 -6.22 5.10 -0.50
CA ALA A 15 -5.64 5.77 0.66
C ALA A 15 -6.11 5.14 1.99
N GLU A 16 -7.41 4.86 2.13
CA GLU A 16 -7.94 4.14 3.30
C GLU A 16 -7.35 2.74 3.48
N ILE A 17 -7.10 2.02 2.38
CA ILE A 17 -6.47 0.69 2.41
C ILE A 17 -5.02 0.81 2.88
N GLU A 18 -4.30 1.83 2.40
CA GLU A 18 -2.92 2.06 2.81
C GLU A 18 -2.80 2.28 4.33
N GLU A 19 -3.68 3.11 4.91
CA GLU A 19 -3.74 3.32 6.36
C GLU A 19 -3.99 2.01 7.12
N LYS A 20 -4.87 1.15 6.62
CA LYS A 20 -5.12 -0.17 7.22
C LYS A 20 -3.90 -1.10 7.13
N LEU A 21 -3.13 -1.02 6.05
CA LEU A 21 -1.89 -1.79 5.93
C LEU A 21 -0.82 -1.31 6.91
N VAL A 22 -0.72 0.00 7.14
CA VAL A 22 0.15 0.58 8.18
C VAL A 22 -0.26 0.07 9.56
N GLN A 23 -1.55 0.10 9.89
CA GLN A 23 -2.06 -0.43 11.16
C GLN A 23 -1.72 -1.92 11.33
N ARG A 24 -1.91 -2.73 10.28
CA ARG A 24 -1.56 -4.16 10.30
C ARG A 24 -0.08 -4.42 10.46
N ASN A 25 0.78 -3.60 9.86
CA ASN A 25 2.22 -3.71 10.07
C ASN A 25 2.56 -3.39 11.53
N ASN A 26 1.91 -2.40 12.15
CA ASN A 26 2.17 -2.04 13.54
C ASN A 26 1.52 -2.99 14.57
N ASP A 27 0.71 -3.94 14.14
CA ASP A 27 0.08 -4.93 15.02
C ASP A 27 1.08 -6.05 15.36
N GLU A 28 1.55 -6.07 16.61
CA GLU A 28 2.53 -7.04 17.12
C GLU A 28 2.03 -8.50 17.07
N SER A 29 0.70 -8.72 17.02
CA SER A 29 0.14 -10.06 16.86
C SER A 29 0.42 -10.64 15.47
N LEU A 30 0.63 -9.79 14.45
CA LEU A 30 0.85 -10.16 13.06
C LEU A 30 2.34 -10.33 12.74
N ARG A 31 3.01 -11.23 13.46
CA ARG A 31 4.47 -11.44 13.40
C ARG A 31 5.02 -11.72 12.00
N ASN A 32 4.24 -12.36 11.14
CA ASN A 32 4.63 -12.68 9.76
C ASN A 32 4.82 -11.45 8.86
N ARG A 33 4.36 -10.27 9.31
CA ARG A 33 4.51 -9.02 8.55
C ARG A 33 5.87 -8.35 8.75
N TYR A 34 6.65 -8.79 9.74
CA TYR A 34 8.01 -8.33 10.01
C TYR A 34 9.03 -9.46 9.91
N GLY A 35 8.69 -10.62 10.47
CA GLY A 35 9.59 -11.76 10.55
C GLY A 35 10.87 -11.48 11.38
N PRO A 36 11.84 -12.41 11.36
CA PRO A 36 13.09 -12.27 12.11
C PRO A 36 13.98 -11.12 11.60
N VAL A 37 13.81 -10.71 10.34
CA VAL A 37 14.56 -9.63 9.69
C VAL A 37 14.01 -8.23 9.99
N LYS A 38 12.92 -8.13 10.76
CA LYS A 38 12.27 -6.87 11.16
C LYS A 38 11.92 -5.95 9.98
N MET A 39 11.46 -6.53 8.87
CA MET A 39 11.14 -5.77 7.65
C MET A 39 9.62 -5.72 7.45
N PRO A 40 8.98 -4.54 7.57
CA PRO A 40 7.53 -4.44 7.42
C PRO A 40 7.08 -4.73 5.99
N TYR A 41 6.02 -5.52 5.86
CA TYR A 41 5.42 -5.83 4.55
C TYR A 41 4.72 -4.61 3.95
N THR A 42 5.38 -3.94 3.01
CA THR A 42 4.91 -2.69 2.37
C THR A 42 4.74 -2.79 0.84
N LEU A 43 5.02 -3.95 0.25
CA LEU A 43 4.95 -4.18 -1.21
C LEU A 43 3.59 -3.85 -1.83
N LEU A 44 2.49 -4.03 -1.09
CA LEU A 44 1.13 -3.74 -1.54
C LEU A 44 0.61 -2.37 -1.10
N HIS A 45 1.49 -1.46 -0.68
CA HIS A 45 1.09 -0.06 -0.48
C HIS A 45 0.84 0.58 -1.85
N PRO A 46 -0.32 1.21 -2.09
CA PRO A 46 -0.63 1.82 -3.38
C PRO A 46 0.38 2.90 -3.80
N SER A 47 0.79 3.77 -2.87
CA SER A 47 1.70 4.87 -3.15
C SER A 47 3.17 4.56 -2.87
N SER A 48 4.07 5.22 -3.60
CA SER A 48 5.52 5.22 -3.36
C SER A 48 6.16 6.49 -3.90
N GLU A 49 7.25 6.90 -3.24
CA GLU A 49 8.21 7.85 -3.80
C GLU A 49 9.08 7.20 -4.88
N ALA A 50 9.82 8.02 -5.63
CA ALA A 50 10.79 7.53 -6.61
C ALA A 50 11.98 6.85 -5.92
N GLY A 51 12.45 5.74 -6.51
CA GLY A 51 13.62 5.00 -6.05
C GLY A 51 13.30 3.58 -5.58
N MET A 52 14.25 2.95 -4.89
CA MET A 52 14.13 1.60 -4.36
C MET A 52 13.48 1.65 -2.97
N THR A 53 12.15 1.61 -2.93
CA THR A 53 11.36 1.90 -1.72
C THR A 53 10.71 0.66 -1.09
N PHE A 54 10.72 -0.49 -1.78
CA PHE A 54 10.01 -1.72 -1.38
C PHE A 54 8.49 -1.54 -1.21
N ARG A 55 7.89 -0.56 -1.91
CA ARG A 55 6.46 -0.26 -1.92
C ARG A 55 6.02 0.38 -3.24
N GLY A 56 4.71 0.54 -3.43
CA GLY A 56 4.12 1.16 -4.61
C GLY A 56 3.54 0.14 -5.58
N ILE A 57 2.31 0.38 -6.04
CA ILE A 57 1.65 -0.46 -7.05
C ILE A 57 1.54 0.37 -8.34
N PRO A 58 2.31 0.06 -9.39
CA PRO A 58 2.16 0.75 -10.66
C PRO A 58 0.85 0.31 -11.34
N ASN A 59 0.28 1.18 -12.16
CA ASN A 59 -0.91 0.86 -12.95
C ASN A 59 -0.65 -0.22 -14.02
N SER A 60 0.61 -0.44 -14.38
CA SER A 60 1.02 -1.33 -15.46
C SER A 60 2.39 -1.94 -15.18
N ILE A 61 2.75 -2.98 -15.93
CA ILE A 61 4.11 -3.52 -15.95
C ILE A 61 5.00 -2.50 -16.67
N SER A 62 5.89 -1.84 -15.92
CA SER A 62 6.77 -0.79 -16.43
C SER A 62 8.26 -1.10 -16.26
N ILE A 63 8.59 -2.26 -15.66
CA ILE A 63 9.92 -2.83 -15.49
C ILE A 63 9.77 -4.34 -15.30
#